data_AF-A0A6N8R5K3-F1
#
_entry.id   AF-A0A6N8R5K3-F1
#
_cell.length_a   1.000
_cell.length_b   1.000
_cell.length_c   1.000
_cell.angle_alpha   90.00
_cell.angle_beta   90.00
_cell.angle_gamma   90.00
#
_symmetry.space_group_name_H-M   'P 1'
#
loop_
_entity.id
_entity.type
_entity.pdbx_description
1 polymer ?
#
loop_
_entity_poly.entity_id
_entity_poly.type
_entity_poly.pdbx_seq_one_letter_code
_entity_poly.pdbx_strand_id
1 'polypeptide(L)' 'LQTARLWLARHNGSFDTVDCRFDVVAFTGNEVEWIKDAFNDHS' A
#
# COMPACT_ATOMS: atom_id res chain seq x y z
N LEU A 1 -2.20 8.65 -1.63
CA LEU A 1 -3.36 7.74 -1.75
C LEU A 1 -4.22 7.92 -3.02
N GLN A 2 -4.12 9.04 -3.76
CA GLN A 2 -5.00 9.33 -4.90
C GLN A 2 -4.98 8.28 -6.02
N THR A 3 -3.81 7.76 -6.39
CA THR A 3 -3.68 6.74 -7.44
C THR A 3 -4.43 5.44 -7.08
N ALA A 4 -4.27 4.95 -5.85
CA ALA A 4 -4.97 3.77 -5.36
C ALA A 4 -6.49 3.98 -5.35
N ARG A 5 -6.99 5.17 -4.95
CA ARG A 5 -8.42 5.50 -5.02
C ARG A 5 -8.97 5.41 -6.44
N LEU A 6 -8.26 5.98 -7.41
CA LEU A 6 -8.67 5.91 -8.82
C LEU A 6 -8.63 4.49 -9.36
N TRP A 7 -7.62 3.70 -8.98
CA TRP A 7 -7.53 2.30 -9.36
C TRP A 7 -8.72 1.50 -8.80
N LEU A 8 -9.02 1.65 -7.51
CA LEU A 8 -10.16 0.97 -6.86
C LEU A 8 -11.49 1.36 -7.50
N ALA A 9 -11.72 2.65 -7.77
CA ALA A 9 -12.95 3.12 -8.39
C ALA A 9 -13.19 2.49 -9.78
N ARG A 10 -12.14 2.32 -10.59
CA ARG A 10 -12.22 1.62 -11.88
C ARG A 10 -12.57 0.14 -11.74
N HIS A 11 -12.31 -0.45 -10.58
CA HIS A 11 -12.61 -1.85 -10.25
C HIS A 11 -13.81 -1.97 -9.30
N ASN A 12 -14.67 -0.95 -9.26
CA ASN A 12 -15.90 -0.91 -8.45
C ASN A 12 -15.65 -1.12 -6.93
N GLY A 13 -14.50 -0.66 -6.44
CA GLY A 13 -14.10 -0.72 -5.03
C GLY A 13 -13.75 0.64 -4.44
N SER A 14 -13.58 0.68 -3.12
CA SER A 14 -13.06 1.82 -2.35
C SER A 14 -12.21 1.30 -1.18
N PHE A 15 -11.61 2.19 -0.40
CA PHE A 15 -10.92 1.79 0.84
C PHE A 15 -11.88 1.27 1.93
N ASP A 16 -13.17 1.60 1.86
CA ASP A 16 -14.16 1.10 2.82
C ASP A 16 -14.64 -0.32 2.48
N THR A 17 -14.47 -0.74 1.22
CA THR A 17 -14.94 -2.04 0.72
C THR A 17 -13.83 -3.03 0.43
N VAL A 18 -12.57 -2.59 0.45
CA VAL A 18 -11.39 -3.40 0.15
C VAL A 18 -10.34 -3.20 1.23
N ASP A 19 -9.90 -4.30 1.83
CA ASP A 19 -8.78 -4.31 2.76
C ASP A 19 -7.47 -3.96 2.02
N CYS A 20 -7.05 -2.71 2.14
CA CYS A 20 -5.90 -2.15 1.43
C CYS A 20 -4.72 -1.98 2.39
N ARG A 21 -3.58 -2.58 2.04
CA ARG A 21 -2.29 -2.31 2.69
C ARG A 21 -1.34 -1.60 1.74
N PHE A 22 -0.45 -0.80 2.32
CA PHE A 22 0.57 -0.08 1.56
C PHE A 22 1.95 -0.51 2.04
N ASP A 23 2.56 -1.41 1.26
CA ASP A 23 3.88 -1.93 1.57
C ASP A 23 4.98 -1.04 0.93
N VAL A 24 6.18 -1.07 1.52
CA VAL A 24 7.40 -0.51 0.94
C VAL A 24 8.37 -1.67 0.68
N VAL A 25 8.93 -1.72 -0.53
CA VAL A 25 10.06 -2.62 -0.85
C VAL A 25 11.30 -1.74 -1.01
N ALA A 26 12.22 -1.84 -0.06
CA ALA A 26 13.45 -1.09 -0.05
C ALA A 26 14.60 -1.91 -0.66
N PHE A 27 15.41 -1.25 -1.47
CA PHE A 27 16.62 -1.83 -2.05
C PHE A 27 17.82 -1.04 -1.51
N THR A 28 18.65 -1.68 -0.69
CA THR A 28 19.79 -1.06 -0.01
C THR A 28 21.10 -1.75 -0.42
N GLY A 29 21.65 -1.32 -1.56
CA GLY A 29 22.79 -1.97 -2.17
C GLY A 29 22.43 -3.38 -2.66
N ASN A 30 22.94 -4.41 -1.98
CA ASN A 30 22.67 -5.81 -2.32
C ASN A 30 21.53 -6.42 -1.49
N GLU A 31 20.90 -5.65 -0.61
CA GLU A 31 19.81 -6.12 0.25
C GLU A 31 18.45 -5.68 -0.32
N VAL A 32 17.46 -6.53 -0.14
CA VAL A 32 16.05 -6.25 -0.43
C VAL A 32 15.26 -6.48 0.84
N GLU A 33 14.59 -5.44 1.31
CA GLU A 33 13.73 -5.48 2.48
C GLU A 33 12.28 -5.21 2.07
N TRP A 34 11.36 -6.02 2.58
CA TRP A 34 9.93 -5.81 2.40
C TRP A 34 9.29 -5.37 3.71
N ILE A 35 9.05 -4.07 3.83
CA ILE A 35 8.37 -3.42 4.93
C ILE A 35 6.86 -3.50 4.64
N LYS A 36 6.20 -4.46 5.29
CA LYS A 36 4.75 -4.64 5.14
C LYS A 36 4.01 -3.58 5.94
N ASP A 37 2.90 -3.12 5.39
CA ASP A 37 1.99 -2.18 6.04
C ASP A 37 2.66 -0.89 6.57
N ALA A 38 3.59 -0.36 5.77
CA ALA A 38 4.57 0.67 6.15
C ALA A 38 4.00 2.01 6.63
N PHE A 39 2.68 2.21 6.55
CA PHE A 39 2.01 3.47 6.87
C PHE A 39 0.85 3.34 7.85
N ASN A 40 0.57 2.13 8.36
CA ASN A 40 -0.49 1.88 9.34
C ASN A 40 0.07 1.65 10.76
N ASP A 41 1.30 2.08 11.03
CA ASP A 41 1.85 1.98 12.39
C ASP A 41 1.07 2.93 13.32
N HIS A 42 0.35 2.34 14.28
CA HIS A 42 -0.45 3.05 15.27
C HIS A 42 0.47 3.66 16.34
N SER A 43 1.11 4.79 16.00
CA SER A 43 1.66 5.73 16.99
C SER A 43 0.60 6.72 17.45
#